data_AF-A0A1I0K2Z2-F1
#
_entry.id   AF-A0A1I0K2Z2-F1
#
_cell.length_a   1.000
_cell.length_b   1.000
_cell.length_c   1.000
_cell.angle_alpha   90.00
_cell.angle_beta   90.00
_cell.angle_gamma   90.00
#
_symmetry.space_group_name_H-M   'P 1'
#
loop_
_entity.id
_entity.type
_entity.pdbx_description
1 polymer ?
#
loop_
_entity_poly.entity_id
_entity_poly.type
_entity_poly.pdbx_seq_one_letter_code
_entity_poly.pdbx_strand_id
1 'polypeptide(L)'
;MDGVHAAKGESIKTLDELEAIIGKAPPALDLKVINHLDSGALRWIAASPLLFACFGSGTTLGVTLGGGPPGFAGGDARTLRLSAAMLDDPSLAQVGQGFGALFLLPGTGETLRVTGTVSAQHPGEISITVHECYGHCAKALIRSGFWEALPDGTAPSNPSAFIDATRFMALATSDAQGRADLSPKGDPAGTMVRLDPHRVWFADRPGNRRIDSFRNILTQPRVAATLLIPGSTHVAYVSGTARITADEAVRSQFAVQNKVPALVTAIDDAALQLRESPALVRAGMWPVKPPTHGIQAAQLFIEHVKLNKESSLGARLASAALSVPGVSGLLKKGLEKDYKDNLY
;
A
#
# COMPACT_ATOMS: atom_id res chain seq x y z
N MET A 1 -16.99 10.39 32.63
CA MET A 1 -15.58 10.13 32.96
C MET A 1 -15.47 8.64 33.17
N ASP A 2 -15.21 7.89 32.12
CA ASP A 2 -14.80 6.49 32.25
C ASP A 2 -13.50 6.38 31.46
N GLY A 3 -12.40 6.33 32.21
CA GLY A 3 -11.07 6.16 31.67
C GLY A 3 -11.04 4.84 30.93
N VAL A 4 -10.75 4.91 29.63
CA VAL A 4 -10.31 3.76 28.86
C VAL A 4 -9.12 3.17 29.60
N HIS A 5 -9.36 2.07 30.31
CA HIS A 5 -8.31 1.26 30.88
C HIS A 5 -7.25 1.07 29.79
N ALA A 6 -6.01 1.43 30.10
CA ALA A 6 -4.87 1.14 29.24
C ALA A 6 -4.78 -0.37 29.06
N ALA A 7 -5.44 -0.89 28.02
CA ALA A 7 -5.25 -2.26 27.59
C ALA A 7 -3.80 -2.37 27.13
N LYS A 8 -2.94 -2.81 28.04
CA LYS A 8 -1.69 -3.52 27.71
C LYS A 8 -2.08 -4.87 27.12
N GLY A 9 -2.82 -4.87 26.02
CA GLY A 9 -3.00 -6.06 25.20
C GLY A 9 -1.63 -6.56 24.78
N GLU A 10 -1.43 -7.87 24.87
CA GLU A 10 -0.14 -8.51 24.62
C GLU A 10 0.34 -8.16 23.19
N SER A 11 1.38 -7.32 23.10
CA SER A 11 1.97 -6.96 21.82
C SER A 11 2.66 -8.18 21.25
N ILE A 12 2.44 -8.46 19.97
CA ILE A 12 3.21 -9.44 19.21
C ILE A 12 4.62 -8.88 19.04
N LYS A 13 5.63 -9.71 19.33
CA LYS A 13 7.05 -9.34 19.34
C LYS A 13 7.87 -10.19 18.40
N THR A 14 7.39 -11.38 18.03
CA THR A 14 8.14 -12.31 17.19
C THR A 14 7.39 -12.71 15.93
N LEU A 15 8.14 -13.15 14.92
CA LEU A 15 7.57 -13.68 13.70
C LEU A 15 6.78 -14.98 13.97
N ASP A 16 7.24 -15.82 14.89
CA ASP A 16 6.57 -17.08 15.23
C ASP A 16 5.20 -16.83 15.87
N GLU A 17 5.09 -15.86 16.78
CA GLU A 17 3.80 -15.43 17.36
C GLU A 17 2.84 -14.91 16.26
N LEU A 18 3.37 -14.13 15.31
CA LEU A 18 2.59 -13.60 14.20
C LEU A 18 2.08 -14.75 13.30
N GLU A 19 2.98 -15.63 12.86
CA GLU A 19 2.67 -16.75 11.97
C GLU A 19 1.73 -17.78 12.61
N ALA A 20 1.75 -17.92 13.95
CA ALA A 20 0.78 -18.73 14.68
C ALA A 20 -0.66 -18.23 14.53
N ILE A 21 -0.87 -16.93 14.26
CA ILE A 21 -2.19 -16.30 14.14
C ILE A 21 -2.65 -16.24 12.69
N ILE A 22 -1.82 -15.74 11.78
CA ILE A 22 -2.22 -15.46 10.38
C ILE A 22 -1.71 -16.51 9.38
N GLY A 23 -0.94 -17.48 9.85
CA GLY A 23 -0.31 -18.51 9.03
C GLY A 23 0.92 -18.02 8.28
N LYS A 24 1.66 -18.97 7.70
CA LYS A 24 2.85 -18.70 6.89
C LYS A 24 2.48 -18.18 5.50
N ALA A 25 3.39 -17.41 4.92
CA ALA A 25 3.31 -17.01 3.51
C ALA A 25 3.32 -18.27 2.60
N PRO A 26 2.45 -18.32 1.57
CA PRO A 26 2.45 -19.44 0.64
C PRO A 26 3.75 -19.45 -0.20
N PRO A 27 4.30 -20.63 -0.58
CA PRO A 27 5.54 -20.72 -1.36
C PRO A 27 5.52 -19.99 -2.71
N ALA A 28 4.33 -19.73 -3.25
CA ALA A 28 4.11 -19.10 -4.54
C ALA A 28 3.98 -17.56 -4.46
N LEU A 29 4.16 -16.96 -3.29
CA LEU A 29 3.91 -15.54 -3.06
C LEU A 29 4.76 -14.62 -3.94
N ASP A 30 6.05 -14.94 -4.06
CA ASP A 30 7.02 -14.09 -4.72
C ASP A 30 7.14 -14.38 -6.22
N LEU A 31 6.34 -15.31 -6.75
CA LEU A 31 6.38 -15.68 -8.17
C LEU A 31 6.20 -14.47 -9.10
N LYS A 32 5.34 -13.52 -8.72
CA LYS A 32 5.08 -12.32 -9.51
C LYS A 32 6.01 -11.14 -9.20
N VAL A 33 7.06 -11.36 -8.41
CA VAL A 33 8.04 -10.33 -8.07
C VAL A 33 9.19 -10.39 -9.06
N ILE A 34 9.45 -9.27 -9.73
CA ILE A 34 10.58 -9.12 -10.65
C ILE A 34 11.48 -7.99 -10.18
N ASN A 35 12.77 -8.04 -10.55
CA ASN A 35 13.78 -7.08 -10.10
C ASN A 35 14.05 -5.92 -11.08
N HIS A 36 13.09 -5.61 -11.95
CA HIS A 36 13.21 -4.59 -13.00
C HIS A 36 11.82 -4.11 -13.41
N LEU A 37 11.75 -3.00 -14.14
CA LEU A 37 10.53 -2.53 -14.79
C LEU A 37 10.43 -3.15 -16.18
N ASP A 38 9.49 -4.07 -16.37
CA ASP A 38 9.18 -4.60 -17.69
C ASP A 38 8.37 -3.58 -18.51
N SER A 39 8.09 -3.90 -19.78
CA SER A 39 7.31 -3.01 -20.63
C SER A 39 5.90 -2.73 -20.08
N GLY A 40 5.28 -3.70 -19.41
CA GLY A 40 3.96 -3.55 -18.77
C GLY A 40 4.02 -2.59 -17.59
N ALA A 41 4.99 -2.76 -16.70
CA ALA A 41 5.22 -1.86 -15.57
C ALA A 41 5.50 -0.42 -16.03
N LEU A 42 6.34 -0.22 -17.04
CA LEU A 42 6.64 1.12 -17.57
C LEU A 42 5.39 1.81 -18.13
N ARG A 43 4.53 1.09 -18.87
CA ARG A 43 3.24 1.62 -19.34
C ARG A 43 2.32 1.97 -18.17
N TRP A 44 2.26 1.13 -17.14
CA TRP A 44 1.46 1.37 -15.94
C TRP A 44 1.91 2.63 -15.22
N ILE A 45 3.21 2.75 -14.96
CA ILE A 45 3.81 3.91 -14.29
C ILE A 45 3.52 5.18 -15.09
N ALA A 46 3.78 5.17 -16.41
CA ALA A 46 3.53 6.32 -17.26
C ALA A 46 2.05 6.72 -17.32
N ALA A 47 1.13 5.75 -17.24
CA ALA A 47 -0.31 6.02 -17.28
C ALA A 47 -0.93 6.38 -15.92
N SER A 48 -0.22 6.17 -14.81
CA SER A 48 -0.73 6.42 -13.46
C SER A 48 -0.74 7.92 -13.16
N PRO A 49 -1.90 8.54 -12.89
CA PRO A 49 -1.99 9.95 -12.52
C PRO A 49 -1.69 10.21 -11.03
N LEU A 50 -1.63 9.15 -10.22
CA LEU A 50 -1.39 9.21 -8.78
C LEU A 50 -0.44 8.10 -8.34
N LEU A 51 0.49 8.45 -7.46
CA LEU A 51 1.28 7.51 -6.68
C LEU A 51 1.32 7.90 -5.20
N PHE A 52 1.48 6.89 -4.35
CA PHE A 52 2.00 7.07 -3.00
C PHE A 52 3.47 6.68 -3.02
N ALA A 53 4.33 7.45 -2.36
CA ALA A 53 5.75 7.16 -2.23
C ALA A 53 6.19 7.29 -0.76
N CYS A 54 7.10 6.42 -0.34
CA CYS A 54 7.79 6.54 0.93
C CYS A 54 9.30 6.55 0.70
N PHE A 55 9.98 7.24 1.60
CA PHE A 55 11.43 7.35 1.63
C PHE A 55 11.90 7.06 3.05
N GLY A 56 12.86 6.15 3.19
CA GLY A 56 13.26 5.62 4.48
C GLY A 56 14.77 5.40 4.58
N SER A 57 15.25 5.48 5.81
CA SER A 57 16.57 5.03 6.23
C SER A 57 16.43 4.17 7.48
N GLY A 58 17.53 3.76 8.10
CA GLY A 58 17.48 3.10 9.40
C GLY A 58 16.91 3.97 10.53
N THR A 59 16.82 5.30 10.35
CA THR A 59 16.41 6.25 11.40
C THR A 59 15.25 7.15 11.03
N THR A 60 14.97 7.33 9.74
CA THR A 60 13.91 8.21 9.22
C THR A 60 12.95 7.43 8.34
N LEU A 61 11.67 7.81 8.34
CA LEU A 61 10.68 7.27 7.42
C LEU A 61 9.60 8.31 7.18
N GLY A 62 9.35 8.64 5.93
CA GLY A 62 8.32 9.59 5.52
C GLY A 62 7.49 9.05 4.36
N VAL A 63 6.31 9.63 4.16
CA VAL A 63 5.39 9.28 3.08
C VAL A 63 4.85 10.56 2.42
N THR A 64 4.73 10.54 1.11
CA THR A 64 4.20 11.61 0.28
C THR A 64 3.27 11.05 -0.81
N LEU A 65 2.45 11.91 -1.38
CA LEU A 65 1.76 11.63 -2.63
C LEU A 65 2.52 12.27 -3.80
N GLY A 66 2.36 11.69 -4.98
CA GLY A 66 2.73 12.29 -6.25
C GLY A 66 1.55 12.26 -7.20
N GLY A 67 1.26 13.36 -7.87
CA GLY A 67 0.11 13.45 -8.77
C GLY A 67 0.35 14.42 -9.90
N GLY A 68 -0.04 14.04 -11.11
CA GLY A 68 0.24 14.78 -12.32
C GLY A 68 -0.33 14.11 -13.58
N PRO A 69 -0.17 14.74 -14.76
CA PRO A 69 -0.59 14.12 -16.01
C PRO A 69 0.22 12.86 -16.31
N PRO A 70 -0.30 11.93 -17.13
CA PRO A 70 0.46 10.77 -17.61
C PRO A 70 1.86 11.18 -18.10
N GLY A 71 2.87 10.44 -17.64
CA GLY A 71 4.28 10.70 -17.92
C GLY A 71 5.05 11.46 -16.83
N PHE A 72 4.40 11.88 -15.73
CA PHE A 72 5.13 12.50 -14.60
C PHE A 72 6.06 11.54 -13.85
N ALA A 73 5.80 10.24 -13.99
CA ALA A 73 6.66 9.15 -13.60
C ALA A 73 6.96 8.29 -14.83
N GLY A 74 8.18 7.79 -14.93
CA GLY A 74 8.62 6.98 -16.07
C GLY A 74 9.96 6.33 -15.78
N GLY A 75 10.66 5.83 -16.79
CA GLY A 75 11.91 5.15 -16.53
C GLY A 75 12.40 4.27 -17.66
N ASP A 76 13.31 3.38 -17.27
CA ASP A 76 13.77 2.23 -18.04
C ASP A 76 13.74 0.99 -17.15
N ALA A 77 14.30 -0.12 -17.61
CA ALA A 77 14.24 -1.38 -16.88
C ALA A 77 14.85 -1.32 -15.47
N ARG A 78 15.83 -0.44 -15.22
CA ARG A 78 16.54 -0.39 -13.93
C ARG A 78 16.32 0.89 -13.15
N THR A 79 15.85 1.93 -13.83
CA THR A 79 15.69 3.26 -13.24
C THR A 79 14.24 3.72 -13.34
N LEU A 80 13.63 4.00 -12.18
CA LEU A 80 12.40 4.78 -12.09
C LEU A 80 12.79 6.26 -11.93
N ARG A 81 12.13 7.14 -12.70
CA ARG A 81 12.28 8.60 -12.63
C ARG A 81 10.95 9.21 -12.23
N LEU A 82 10.97 10.11 -11.24
CA LEU A 82 9.83 10.86 -10.74
C LEU A 82 10.08 12.36 -10.91
N SER A 83 9.08 13.10 -11.38
CA SER A 83 9.12 14.57 -11.33
C SER A 83 8.96 15.04 -9.88
N ALA A 84 9.99 15.71 -9.35
CA ALA A 84 9.98 16.25 -7.99
C ALA A 84 8.87 17.30 -7.79
N ALA A 85 8.57 18.09 -8.84
CA ALA A 85 7.51 19.08 -8.82
C ALA A 85 6.09 18.48 -8.69
N MET A 86 5.95 17.18 -8.95
CA MET A 86 4.66 16.47 -8.86
C MET A 86 4.47 15.78 -7.51
N LEU A 87 5.48 15.76 -6.63
CA LEU A 87 5.36 15.28 -5.26
C LEU A 87 4.87 16.39 -4.32
N ASP A 88 4.05 16.04 -3.34
CA ASP A 88 3.65 16.97 -2.28
C ASP A 88 4.83 17.35 -1.36
N ASP A 89 5.74 16.39 -1.12
CA ASP A 89 6.96 16.62 -0.37
C ASP A 89 8.16 15.91 -1.03
N PRO A 90 8.82 16.55 -2.02
CA PRO A 90 10.01 16.00 -2.65
C PRO A 90 11.24 16.04 -1.74
N SER A 91 11.22 16.78 -0.62
CA SER A 91 12.37 16.89 0.29
C SER A 91 12.64 15.58 1.05
N LEU A 92 11.62 14.72 1.17
CA LEU A 92 11.75 13.39 1.74
C LEU A 92 12.72 12.49 0.97
N ALA A 93 12.93 12.73 -0.32
CA ALA A 93 13.81 11.91 -1.16
C ALA A 93 15.26 12.35 -1.01
N GLN A 94 16.08 11.52 -0.36
CA GLN A 94 17.52 11.72 -0.24
C GLN A 94 18.30 10.55 -0.84
N VAL A 95 19.40 10.84 -1.53
CA VAL A 95 20.25 9.81 -2.14
C VAL A 95 20.69 8.78 -1.09
N GLY A 96 20.57 7.49 -1.44
CA GLY A 96 20.87 6.36 -0.55
C GLY A 96 19.70 5.88 0.30
N GLN A 97 18.59 6.62 0.38
CA GLN A 97 17.40 6.15 1.10
C GLN A 97 16.69 5.02 0.34
N GLY A 98 16.12 4.10 1.11
CA GLY A 98 15.15 3.14 0.58
C GLY A 98 13.90 3.85 0.10
N PHE A 99 13.30 3.29 -0.94
CA PHE A 99 12.12 3.81 -1.61
C PHE A 99 11.07 2.71 -1.76
N GLY A 100 9.81 3.06 -1.54
CA GLY A 100 8.67 2.23 -1.89
C GLY A 100 7.56 3.08 -2.48
N ALA A 101 6.91 2.60 -3.54
CA ALA A 101 5.81 3.30 -4.20
C ALA A 101 4.63 2.37 -4.55
N LEU A 102 3.43 2.96 -4.56
CA LEU A 102 2.20 2.38 -5.09
C LEU A 102 1.68 3.29 -6.20
N PHE A 103 1.61 2.77 -7.42
CA PHE A 103 1.07 3.45 -8.59
C PHE A 103 -0.39 3.03 -8.82
N LEU A 104 -1.28 4.02 -8.86
CA LEU A 104 -2.72 3.82 -9.00
C LEU A 104 -3.15 4.18 -10.43
N LEU A 105 -3.86 3.26 -11.08
CA LEU A 105 -4.55 3.49 -12.34
C LEU A 105 -6.06 3.60 -12.10
N PRO A 106 -6.70 4.72 -12.48
CA PRO A 106 -8.14 4.89 -12.34
C PRO A 106 -8.95 3.72 -12.91
N GLY A 107 -9.87 3.18 -12.12
CA GLY A 107 -10.74 2.07 -12.52
C GLY A 107 -10.05 0.70 -12.56
N THR A 108 -8.76 0.61 -12.23
CA THR A 108 -8.05 -0.66 -12.08
C THR A 108 -8.06 -1.06 -10.60
N GLY A 109 -8.53 -2.28 -10.31
CA GLY A 109 -8.62 -2.78 -8.93
C GLY A 109 -7.25 -2.94 -8.29
N GLU A 110 -6.28 -3.48 -9.02
CA GLU A 110 -4.92 -3.70 -8.57
C GLU A 110 -4.07 -2.42 -8.60
N THR A 111 -2.96 -2.42 -7.86
CA THR A 111 -1.91 -1.38 -7.95
C THR A 111 -0.58 -1.98 -8.37
N LEU A 112 0.31 -1.16 -8.93
CA LEU A 112 1.70 -1.57 -9.18
C LEU A 112 2.58 -1.06 -8.04
N ARG A 113 3.32 -1.97 -7.41
CA ARG A 113 4.27 -1.67 -6.34
C ARG A 113 5.68 -1.71 -6.89
N VAL A 114 6.47 -0.70 -6.54
CA VAL A 114 7.89 -0.61 -6.90
C VAL A 114 8.69 -0.27 -5.66
N THR A 115 9.76 -1.01 -5.40
CA THR A 115 10.73 -0.70 -4.33
C THR A 115 12.10 -0.45 -4.94
N GLY A 116 12.93 0.30 -4.23
CA GLY A 116 14.20 0.76 -4.77
C GLY A 116 15.07 1.51 -3.78
N THR A 117 16.10 2.15 -4.30
CA THR A 117 16.95 3.11 -3.57
C THR A 117 17.06 4.38 -4.39
N VAL A 118 16.94 5.53 -3.74
CA VAL A 118 17.18 6.83 -4.40
C VAL A 118 18.64 6.89 -4.85
N SER A 119 18.88 6.92 -6.16
CA SER A 119 20.22 6.86 -6.75
C SER A 119 20.75 8.23 -7.14
N ALA A 120 19.87 9.17 -7.50
CA ALA A 120 20.25 10.54 -7.80
C ALA A 120 19.08 11.49 -7.56
N GLN A 121 19.42 12.75 -7.27
CA GLN A 121 18.49 13.86 -7.22
C GLN A 121 19.07 14.98 -8.07
N HIS A 122 18.33 15.35 -9.10
CA HIS A 122 18.63 16.47 -9.98
C HIS A 122 17.55 17.54 -9.82
N PRO A 123 17.79 18.79 -10.24
CA PRO A 123 16.75 19.81 -10.24
C PRO A 123 15.50 19.31 -10.98
N GLY A 124 14.40 19.14 -10.25
CA GLY A 124 13.11 18.71 -10.81
C GLY A 124 12.92 17.20 -11.00
N GLU A 125 13.94 16.36 -10.76
CA GLU A 125 13.86 14.91 -10.98
C GLU A 125 14.50 14.11 -9.83
N ILE A 126 13.82 13.02 -9.43
CA ILE A 126 14.32 12.02 -8.51
C ILE A 126 14.47 10.71 -9.27
N SER A 127 15.68 10.14 -9.24
CA SER A 127 15.99 8.84 -9.84
C SER A 127 16.10 7.76 -8.77
N ILE A 128 15.49 6.60 -9.05
CA ILE A 128 15.45 5.45 -8.16
C ILE A 128 15.99 4.24 -8.91
N THR A 129 17.01 3.59 -8.35
CA THR A 129 17.41 2.24 -8.78
C THR A 129 16.38 1.24 -8.28
N VAL A 130 15.78 0.49 -9.19
CA VAL A 130 14.69 -0.45 -8.91
C VAL A 130 15.23 -1.76 -8.34
N HIS A 131 14.65 -2.20 -7.21
CA HIS A 131 14.94 -3.49 -6.59
C HIS A 131 13.84 -4.50 -6.86
N GLU A 132 12.57 -4.11 -6.69
CA GLU A 132 11.42 -4.97 -6.98
C GLU A 132 10.32 -4.20 -7.70
N CYS A 133 9.57 -4.92 -8.52
CA CYS A 133 8.35 -4.46 -9.16
C CYS A 133 7.34 -5.61 -9.21
N TYR A 134 6.12 -5.37 -8.77
CA TYR A 134 5.05 -6.38 -8.80
C TYR A 134 3.68 -5.77 -8.61
N GLY A 135 2.68 -6.52 -9.04
CA GLY A 135 1.28 -6.23 -8.77
C GLY A 135 0.86 -6.44 -7.33
N HIS A 136 0.12 -5.49 -6.76
CA HIS A 136 -0.54 -5.61 -5.46
C HIS A 136 -2.06 -5.81 -5.65
N CYS A 137 -2.68 -6.61 -4.77
CA CYS A 137 -4.09 -7.02 -4.92
C CYS A 137 -5.10 -5.89 -4.71
N ALA A 138 -6.32 -6.06 -5.22
CA ALA A 138 -7.35 -5.04 -5.23
C ALA A 138 -8.11 -4.83 -3.91
N LYS A 139 -7.93 -5.72 -2.92
CA LYS A 139 -8.80 -5.80 -1.73
C LYS A 139 -8.90 -4.49 -0.95
N ALA A 140 -7.80 -3.74 -0.81
CA ALA A 140 -7.80 -2.45 -0.12
C ALA A 140 -8.68 -1.41 -0.83
N LEU A 141 -8.53 -1.29 -2.16
CA LEU A 141 -9.31 -0.35 -2.98
C LEU A 141 -10.80 -0.73 -2.99
N ILE A 142 -11.10 -2.03 -3.14
CA ILE A 142 -12.48 -2.56 -3.09
C ILE A 142 -13.14 -2.24 -1.75
N ARG A 143 -12.52 -2.59 -0.62
CA ARG A 143 -13.12 -2.35 0.71
C ARG A 143 -13.33 -0.87 1.02
N SER A 144 -12.46 -0.01 0.52
CA SER A 144 -12.58 1.44 0.71
C SER A 144 -13.66 2.10 -0.16
N GLY A 145 -14.20 1.38 -1.16
CA GLY A 145 -15.01 1.97 -2.23
C GLY A 145 -14.24 3.08 -2.96
N PHE A 146 -12.95 2.84 -3.25
CA PHE A 146 -12.04 3.88 -3.71
C PHE A 146 -12.50 4.45 -5.05
N TRP A 147 -12.93 3.60 -5.98
CA TRP A 147 -13.26 4.00 -7.35
C TRP A 147 -14.72 4.43 -7.53
N GLU A 148 -15.58 4.06 -6.58
CA GLU A 148 -16.99 4.40 -6.53
C GLU A 148 -17.26 5.79 -5.94
N ALA A 149 -16.25 6.42 -5.35
CA ALA A 149 -16.39 7.71 -4.71
C ALA A 149 -16.65 8.84 -5.72
N LEU A 150 -17.44 9.81 -5.26
CA LEU A 150 -17.66 11.08 -5.95
C LEU A 150 -16.82 12.17 -5.28
N PRO A 151 -16.50 13.26 -6.01
CA PRO A 151 -15.84 14.42 -5.42
C PRO A 151 -16.62 14.95 -4.22
N ASP A 152 -15.92 15.14 -3.11
CA ASP A 152 -16.48 15.65 -1.87
C ASP A 152 -15.59 16.77 -1.32
N GLY A 153 -16.05 18.01 -1.52
CA GLY A 153 -15.43 19.22 -0.96
C GLY A 153 -15.82 19.49 0.50
N THR A 154 -16.64 18.63 1.11
CA THR A 154 -17.15 18.79 2.48
C THR A 154 -16.46 17.89 3.50
N ALA A 155 -15.34 17.27 3.10
CA ALA A 155 -14.54 16.43 3.99
C ALA A 155 -14.19 17.16 5.29
N PRO A 156 -14.24 16.48 6.46
CA PRO A 156 -14.01 17.14 7.73
C PRO A 156 -12.63 17.78 7.84
N SER A 157 -12.58 19.02 8.30
CA SER A 157 -11.31 19.72 8.57
C SER A 157 -10.74 19.44 9.96
N ASN A 158 -11.52 18.82 10.86
CA ASN A 158 -11.03 18.42 12.17
C ASN A 158 -10.41 17.00 12.10
N PRO A 159 -9.23 16.77 12.71
CA PRO A 159 -8.55 15.48 12.63
C PRO A 159 -9.37 14.27 13.07
N SER A 160 -10.13 14.36 14.16
CA SER A 160 -10.89 13.21 14.69
C SER A 160 -11.94 12.74 13.69
N ALA A 161 -12.79 13.65 13.20
CA ALA A 161 -13.82 13.30 12.23
C ALA A 161 -13.23 12.89 10.88
N PHE A 162 -12.07 13.44 10.49
CA PHE A 162 -11.38 13.01 9.28
C PHE A 162 -10.87 11.57 9.41
N ILE A 163 -10.31 11.20 10.57
CA ILE A 163 -9.91 9.82 10.85
C ILE A 163 -11.12 8.88 10.87
N ASP A 164 -12.21 9.27 11.51
CA ASP A 164 -13.44 8.45 11.53
C ASP A 164 -14.01 8.24 10.12
N ALA A 165 -13.91 9.23 9.24
CA ALA A 165 -14.36 9.15 7.85
C ALA A 165 -13.36 8.47 6.90
N THR A 166 -12.14 8.16 7.36
CA THR A 166 -11.09 7.56 6.54
C THR A 166 -11.50 6.17 6.05
N ARG A 167 -11.20 5.89 4.77
CA ARG A 167 -11.49 4.60 4.13
C ARG A 167 -10.28 3.96 3.45
N PHE A 168 -9.22 4.71 3.21
CA PHE A 168 -8.00 4.21 2.58
C PHE A 168 -6.75 4.71 3.30
N MET A 169 -5.70 3.88 3.35
CA MET A 169 -4.42 4.24 3.94
C MET A 169 -3.27 3.63 3.12
N ALA A 170 -2.21 4.41 2.89
CA ALA A 170 -0.93 3.89 2.43
C ALA A 170 0.05 3.88 3.61
N LEU A 171 0.38 2.69 4.12
CA LEU A 171 1.26 2.48 5.26
C LEU A 171 2.70 2.29 4.79
N ALA A 172 3.57 3.23 5.16
CA ALA A 172 5.01 3.13 4.99
C ALA A 172 5.64 2.39 6.17
N THR A 173 6.49 1.42 5.85
CA THR A 173 7.33 0.68 6.80
C THR A 173 8.73 0.55 6.22
N SER A 174 9.75 0.34 7.03
CA SER A 174 11.07 -0.06 6.57
C SER A 174 11.62 -1.17 7.45
N ASP A 175 12.49 -2.00 6.89
CA ASP A 175 13.26 -2.93 7.71
C ASP A 175 14.43 -2.23 8.42
N ALA A 176 15.16 -2.99 9.24
CA ALA A 176 16.33 -2.51 9.96
C ALA A 176 17.48 -2.02 9.05
N GLN A 177 17.48 -2.34 7.75
CA GLN A 177 18.44 -1.83 6.77
C GLN A 177 17.94 -0.56 6.06
N GLY A 178 16.74 -0.08 6.38
CA GLY A 178 16.13 1.09 5.77
C GLY A 178 15.53 0.81 4.39
N ARG A 179 15.35 -0.46 3.98
CA ARG A 179 14.60 -0.77 2.76
C ARG A 179 13.13 -0.46 3.02
N ALA A 180 12.65 0.59 2.35
CA ALA A 180 11.33 1.16 2.58
C ALA A 180 10.28 0.50 1.69
N ASP A 181 9.06 0.45 2.18
CA ASP A 181 7.98 -0.25 1.52
C ASP A 181 6.59 0.32 1.88
N LEU A 182 5.65 0.27 0.92
CA LEU A 182 4.29 0.81 1.05
C LEU A 182 3.20 -0.24 0.92
N SER A 183 2.32 -0.34 1.91
CA SER A 183 1.20 -1.28 1.91
C SER A 183 -0.14 -0.54 1.92
N PRO A 184 -1.04 -0.77 0.93
CA PRO A 184 -2.37 -0.20 0.97
C PRO A 184 -3.25 -0.96 1.98
N LYS A 185 -4.05 -0.22 2.74
CA LYS A 185 -5.12 -0.70 3.61
C LYS A 185 -6.41 0.02 3.23
N GLY A 186 -7.54 -0.61 3.47
CA GLY A 186 -8.84 -0.01 3.19
C GLY A 186 -9.96 -0.78 3.86
N ASP A 187 -10.99 -0.04 4.28
CA ASP A 187 -12.20 -0.51 4.95
C ASP A 187 -13.30 0.56 4.82
N PRO A 188 -14.57 0.26 5.15
CA PRO A 188 -15.60 1.28 5.33
C PRO A 188 -15.24 2.28 6.44
N ALA A 189 -15.79 3.48 6.33
CA ALA A 189 -15.62 4.54 7.34
C ALA A 189 -16.09 4.06 8.72
N GLY A 190 -15.44 4.54 9.78
CA GLY A 190 -15.69 4.16 11.17
C GLY A 190 -15.20 2.76 11.57
N THR A 191 -14.73 1.96 10.62
CA THR A 191 -14.26 0.58 10.86
C THR A 191 -12.82 0.34 10.46
N MET A 192 -12.20 1.29 9.75
CA MET A 192 -10.82 1.17 9.29
C MET A 192 -9.81 1.61 10.33
N VAL A 193 -9.99 2.83 10.83
CA VAL A 193 -9.03 3.55 11.68
C VAL A 193 -9.78 4.15 12.85
N ARG A 194 -9.17 4.14 14.03
CA ARG A 194 -9.69 4.81 15.24
C ARG A 194 -8.60 5.69 15.83
N LEU A 195 -9.00 6.87 16.28
CA LEU A 195 -8.12 7.80 16.98
C LEU A 195 -8.40 7.73 18.48
N ASP A 196 -7.37 7.40 19.26
CA ASP A 196 -7.33 7.55 20.72
C ASP A 196 -6.34 8.68 21.07
N PRO A 197 -6.33 9.20 22.31
CA PRO A 197 -5.34 10.19 22.72
C PRO A 197 -3.90 9.73 22.39
N HIS A 198 -3.24 10.45 21.48
CA HIS A 198 -1.89 10.18 20.96
C HIS A 198 -1.68 8.80 20.28
N ARG A 199 -2.74 8.10 19.89
CA ARG A 199 -2.63 6.80 19.22
C ARG A 199 -3.58 6.67 18.05
N VAL A 200 -3.10 6.06 16.97
CA VAL A 200 -3.94 5.69 15.82
C VAL A 200 -3.96 4.18 15.70
N TRP A 201 -5.15 3.59 15.71
CA TRP A 201 -5.33 2.15 15.57
C TRP A 201 -5.93 1.84 14.20
N PHE A 202 -5.52 0.75 13.56
CA PHE A 202 -6.13 0.31 12.31
C PHE A 202 -6.23 -1.21 12.18
N ALA A 203 -7.27 -1.65 11.46
CA ALA A 203 -7.52 -3.06 11.20
C ALA A 203 -6.51 -3.68 10.22
N ASP A 204 -6.06 -4.89 10.53
CA ASP A 204 -5.28 -5.71 9.60
C ASP A 204 -6.15 -6.79 8.97
N ARG A 205 -6.54 -6.53 7.71
CA ARG A 205 -7.43 -7.39 6.95
C ARG A 205 -6.69 -8.48 6.17
N PRO A 206 -7.36 -9.60 5.86
CA PRO A 206 -6.79 -10.62 4.99
C PRO A 206 -6.30 -10.04 3.66
N GLY A 207 -5.06 -10.41 3.31
CA GLY A 207 -4.40 -10.08 2.05
C GLY A 207 -3.83 -11.34 1.40
N ASN A 208 -2.67 -11.20 0.76
CA ASN A 208 -1.91 -12.33 0.19
C ASN A 208 -0.94 -13.00 1.19
N ARG A 209 -1.01 -12.64 2.47
CA ARG A 209 -0.09 -13.09 3.54
C ARG A 209 1.39 -12.81 3.25
N ARG A 210 1.70 -11.74 2.50
CA ARG A 210 3.08 -11.30 2.30
C ARG A 210 3.74 -10.76 3.56
N ILE A 211 2.95 -10.15 4.44
CA ILE A 211 3.34 -9.72 5.79
C ILE A 211 4.60 -8.85 5.89
N ASP A 212 5.09 -8.27 4.79
CA ASP A 212 6.29 -7.40 4.77
C ASP A 212 6.19 -6.30 5.82
N SER A 213 5.08 -5.58 5.85
CA SER A 213 4.87 -4.51 6.83
C SER A 213 4.93 -5.01 8.27
N PHE A 214 4.45 -6.22 8.57
CA PHE A 214 4.57 -6.78 9.92
C PHE A 214 6.00 -7.17 10.25
N ARG A 215 6.72 -7.82 9.32
CA ARG A 215 8.15 -8.15 9.50
C ARG A 215 8.98 -6.89 9.73
N ASN A 216 8.69 -5.83 8.97
CA ASN A 216 9.29 -4.52 9.15
C ASN A 216 8.97 -3.97 10.54
N ILE A 217 7.70 -3.90 10.94
CA ILE A 217 7.30 -3.38 12.27
C ILE A 217 7.97 -4.13 13.43
N LEU A 218 8.08 -5.46 13.33
CA LEU A 218 8.72 -6.29 14.37
C LEU A 218 10.23 -6.01 14.51
N THR A 219 10.91 -5.57 13.45
CA THR A 219 12.36 -5.31 13.45
C THR A 219 12.70 -3.81 13.54
N GLN A 220 11.79 -2.95 13.10
CA GLN A 220 11.88 -1.50 13.05
C GLN A 220 10.45 -0.94 13.18
N PRO A 221 10.03 -0.52 14.38
CA PRO A 221 8.64 -0.14 14.63
C PRO A 221 8.29 1.24 14.06
N ARG A 222 9.23 2.03 13.56
CA ARG A 222 8.92 3.35 12.99
C ARG A 222 8.05 3.20 11.74
N VAL A 223 6.92 3.90 11.73
CA VAL A 223 5.99 3.92 10.60
C VAL A 223 5.60 5.34 10.23
N ALA A 224 5.18 5.51 8.97
CA ALA A 224 4.47 6.69 8.49
C ALA A 224 3.27 6.22 7.66
N ALA A 225 2.21 7.02 7.58
CA ALA A 225 1.02 6.67 6.84
C ALA A 225 0.32 7.89 6.26
N THR A 226 -0.31 7.74 5.11
CA THR A 226 -1.33 8.68 4.63
C THR A 226 -2.70 8.05 4.77
N LEU A 227 -3.66 8.83 5.24
CA LEU A 227 -5.04 8.46 5.47
C LEU A 227 -5.93 9.33 4.60
N LEU A 228 -6.85 8.70 3.88
CA LEU A 228 -7.65 9.33 2.85
C LEU A 228 -9.12 8.95 2.98
N ILE A 229 -9.95 9.94 2.64
CA ILE A 229 -11.35 9.77 2.32
C ILE A 229 -11.44 9.82 0.79
N PRO A 230 -11.69 8.69 0.09
CA PRO A 230 -11.89 8.71 -1.36
C PRO A 230 -12.95 9.76 -1.74
N GLY A 231 -12.64 10.60 -2.72
CA GLY A 231 -13.46 11.77 -3.09
C GLY A 231 -12.93 13.11 -2.55
N SER A 232 -12.12 13.09 -1.48
CA SER A 232 -11.50 14.30 -0.91
C SER A 232 -10.09 14.54 -1.44
N THR A 233 -9.68 15.82 -1.48
CA THR A 233 -8.29 16.24 -1.73
C THR A 233 -7.46 16.37 -0.46
N HIS A 234 -8.08 16.25 0.72
CA HIS A 234 -7.38 16.32 2.00
C HIS A 234 -6.79 14.97 2.39
N VAL A 235 -5.64 15.01 3.06
CA VAL A 235 -4.90 13.83 3.52
C VAL A 235 -4.42 14.08 4.94
N ALA A 236 -4.68 13.11 5.83
CA ALA A 236 -4.03 13.06 7.12
C ALA A 236 -2.73 12.26 7.01
N TYR A 237 -1.61 12.88 7.36
CA TYR A 237 -0.30 12.27 7.47
C TYR A 237 -0.07 11.90 8.92
N VAL A 238 0.26 10.63 9.19
CA VAL A 238 0.51 10.12 10.53
C VAL A 238 1.90 9.50 10.57
N SER A 239 2.63 9.72 11.66
CA SER A 239 3.90 9.04 11.94
C SER A 239 4.01 8.69 13.42
N GLY A 240 4.76 7.64 13.74
CA GLY A 240 4.93 7.19 15.12
C GLY A 240 5.63 5.83 15.19
N THR A 241 5.38 5.11 16.28
CA THR A 241 5.90 3.75 16.47
C THR A 241 4.76 2.74 16.47
N ALA A 242 4.88 1.72 15.62
CA ALA A 242 3.86 0.72 15.45
C ALA A 242 4.09 -0.49 16.37
N ARG A 243 2.98 -1.06 16.84
CA ARG A 243 2.94 -2.39 17.47
C ARG A 243 1.70 -3.14 17.02
N ILE A 244 1.83 -4.46 16.94
CA ILE A 244 0.78 -5.35 16.47
C ILE A 244 0.16 -6.05 17.68
N THR A 245 -1.16 -6.17 17.73
CA THR A 245 -1.86 -6.85 18.82
C THR A 245 -2.93 -7.80 18.29
N ALA A 246 -3.13 -8.90 19.02
CA ALA A 246 -4.21 -9.85 18.84
C ALA A 246 -5.31 -9.73 19.91
N ASP A 247 -5.27 -8.67 20.73
CA ASP A 247 -6.23 -8.41 21.82
C ASP A 247 -7.66 -8.33 21.29
N GLU A 248 -8.52 -9.22 21.81
CA GLU A 248 -9.90 -9.36 21.38
C GLU A 248 -10.75 -8.11 21.66
N ALA A 249 -10.52 -7.42 22.77
CA ALA A 249 -11.26 -6.21 23.14
C ALA A 249 -10.94 -5.05 22.18
N VAL A 250 -9.72 -4.99 21.65
CA VAL A 250 -9.34 -4.01 20.63
C VAL A 250 -9.90 -4.44 19.27
N ARG A 251 -9.64 -5.68 18.86
CA ARG A 251 -10.03 -6.19 17.53
C ARG A 251 -11.53 -6.16 17.28
N SER A 252 -12.34 -6.45 18.30
CA SER A 252 -13.81 -6.45 18.20
C SER A 252 -14.38 -5.10 17.75
N GLN A 253 -13.68 -4.00 18.04
CA GLN A 253 -14.09 -2.64 17.64
C GLN A 253 -13.91 -2.38 16.14
N PHE A 254 -13.20 -3.25 15.44
CA PHE A 254 -12.96 -3.20 14.00
C PHE A 254 -13.77 -4.26 13.25
N ALA A 255 -14.83 -4.82 13.83
CA ALA A 255 -15.66 -5.79 13.12
C ALA A 255 -16.34 -5.18 11.89
N VAL A 256 -16.30 -5.89 10.75
CA VAL A 256 -17.05 -5.54 9.53
C VAL A 256 -17.78 -6.78 9.06
N GLN A 257 -19.08 -6.66 8.77
CA GLN A 257 -19.92 -7.81 8.37
C GLN A 257 -19.80 -9.00 9.35
N ASN A 258 -19.79 -8.70 10.66
CA ASN A 258 -19.60 -9.68 11.74
C ASN A 258 -18.26 -10.44 11.71
N LYS A 259 -17.26 -9.92 10.98
CA LYS A 259 -15.90 -10.48 10.92
C LYS A 259 -14.91 -9.57 11.61
N VAL A 260 -14.37 -10.07 12.71
CA VAL A 260 -13.32 -9.44 13.51
C VAL A 260 -11.96 -9.67 12.80
N PRO A 261 -11.15 -8.64 12.54
CA PRO A 261 -9.83 -8.84 11.94
C PRO A 261 -8.96 -9.67 12.88
N ALA A 262 -8.03 -10.47 12.34
CA ALA A 262 -7.16 -11.31 13.16
C ALA A 262 -6.17 -10.50 14.01
N LEU A 263 -5.81 -9.30 13.52
CA LEU A 263 -4.83 -8.42 14.13
C LEU A 263 -5.31 -6.97 14.01
N VAL A 264 -4.83 -6.13 14.93
CA VAL A 264 -4.90 -4.67 14.85
C VAL A 264 -3.49 -4.13 15.07
N THR A 265 -3.14 -3.07 14.36
CA THR A 265 -1.90 -2.33 14.59
C THR A 265 -2.21 -1.00 15.27
N ALA A 266 -1.45 -0.68 16.31
CA ALA A 266 -1.44 0.63 16.94
C ALA A 266 -0.23 1.42 16.42
N ILE A 267 -0.40 2.72 16.17
CA ILE A 267 0.68 3.70 16.03
C ILE A 267 0.67 4.54 17.31
N ASP A 268 1.61 4.27 18.20
CA ASP A 268 1.82 5.03 19.42
C ASP A 268 2.64 6.30 19.14
N ASP A 269 2.51 7.29 20.02
CA ASP A 269 3.10 8.63 19.90
C ASP A 269 2.79 9.30 18.54
N ALA A 270 1.54 9.15 18.11
CA ALA A 270 1.11 9.54 16.77
C ALA A 270 1.20 11.06 16.58
N ALA A 271 2.08 11.49 15.68
CA ALA A 271 2.10 12.84 15.14
C ALA A 271 1.21 12.89 13.89
N LEU A 272 0.15 13.70 13.94
CA LEU A 272 -0.85 13.82 12.88
C LEU A 272 -0.84 15.22 12.26
N GLN A 273 -0.80 15.30 10.94
CA GLN A 273 -0.95 16.54 10.18
C GLN A 273 -2.02 16.37 9.09
N LEU A 274 -3.06 17.20 9.12
CA LEU A 274 -4.10 17.22 8.10
C LEU A 274 -3.85 18.41 7.17
N ARG A 275 -3.74 18.14 5.87
CA ARG A 275 -3.56 19.17 4.84
C ARG A 275 -4.18 18.76 3.51
N GLU A 276 -4.51 19.74 2.67
CA GLU A 276 -4.83 19.47 1.28
C GLU A 276 -3.59 18.92 0.53
N SER A 277 -3.81 17.97 -0.37
CA SER A 277 -2.78 17.39 -1.23
C SER A 277 -2.84 18.01 -2.63
N PRO A 278 -1.84 18.84 -3.01
CA PRO A 278 -1.68 19.30 -4.38
C PRO A 278 -1.63 18.15 -5.41
N ALA A 279 -1.05 17.01 -5.05
CA ALA A 279 -1.03 15.81 -5.87
C ALA A 279 -2.44 15.28 -6.17
N LEU A 280 -3.34 15.18 -5.17
CA LEU A 280 -4.72 14.75 -5.41
C LEU A 280 -5.50 15.76 -6.24
N VAL A 281 -5.31 17.06 -5.99
CA VAL A 281 -5.93 18.14 -6.78
C VAL A 281 -5.53 18.00 -8.27
N ARG A 282 -4.23 17.82 -8.56
CA ARG A 282 -3.72 17.63 -9.92
C ARG A 282 -4.20 16.32 -10.55
N ALA A 283 -4.21 15.24 -9.79
CA ALA A 283 -4.54 13.90 -10.29
C ALA A 283 -6.02 13.78 -10.68
N GLY A 284 -6.92 14.48 -9.99
CA GLY A 284 -8.35 14.52 -10.35
C GLY A 284 -8.99 13.13 -10.41
N MET A 285 -8.74 12.30 -9.38
CA MET A 285 -9.06 10.86 -9.40
C MET A 285 -10.57 10.55 -9.47
N TRP A 286 -11.41 11.46 -8.99
CA TRP A 286 -12.85 11.25 -8.82
C TRP A 286 -13.67 12.31 -9.59
N PRO A 287 -14.84 11.95 -10.17
CA PRO A 287 -15.29 10.58 -10.38
C PRO A 287 -14.38 9.86 -11.38
N VAL A 288 -14.29 8.52 -11.28
CA VAL A 288 -13.45 7.75 -12.18
C VAL A 288 -13.98 7.85 -13.60
N LYS A 289 -13.12 8.29 -14.52
CA LYS A 289 -13.39 8.24 -15.96
C LYS A 289 -13.10 6.85 -16.50
N PRO A 290 -13.80 6.39 -17.56
CA PRO A 290 -13.49 5.12 -18.19
C PRO A 290 -12.01 5.01 -18.56
N PRO A 291 -11.34 3.89 -18.23
CA PRO A 291 -9.91 3.73 -18.48
C PRO A 291 -9.61 3.72 -19.98
N THR A 292 -8.66 4.56 -20.41
CA THR A 292 -8.20 4.65 -21.80
C THR A 292 -6.84 3.99 -22.05
N HIS A 293 -6.20 3.49 -20.98
CA HIS A 293 -4.82 3.00 -21.03
C HIS A 293 -4.66 1.58 -21.62
N GLY A 294 -5.73 0.79 -21.74
CA GLY A 294 -5.70 -0.56 -22.31
C GLY A 294 -4.90 -1.59 -21.49
N ILE A 295 -4.50 -1.25 -20.27
CA ILE A 295 -3.70 -2.10 -19.38
C ILE A 295 -4.61 -3.11 -18.67
N GLN A 296 -4.21 -4.39 -18.70
CA GLN A 296 -4.89 -5.48 -17.99
C GLN A 296 -3.99 -6.01 -16.88
N ALA A 297 -4.32 -5.72 -15.62
CA ALA A 297 -3.51 -6.10 -14.46
C ALA A 297 -3.19 -7.60 -14.40
N ALA A 298 -4.20 -8.44 -14.62
CA ALA A 298 -4.02 -9.90 -14.63
C ALA A 298 -2.98 -10.37 -15.67
N GLN A 299 -2.95 -9.74 -16.85
CA GLN A 299 -1.97 -10.07 -17.89
C GLN A 299 -0.55 -9.68 -17.45
N LEU A 300 -0.39 -8.49 -16.89
CA LEU A 300 0.90 -8.03 -16.35
C LEU A 300 1.42 -8.99 -15.26
N PHE A 301 0.53 -9.51 -14.41
CA PHE A 301 0.94 -10.43 -13.34
C PHE A 301 1.43 -11.76 -13.90
N ILE A 302 0.77 -12.28 -14.94
CA ILE A 302 1.21 -13.49 -15.65
C ILE A 302 2.58 -13.26 -16.30
N GLU A 303 2.78 -12.09 -16.91
CA GLU A 303 4.07 -11.71 -17.51
C GLU A 303 5.18 -11.62 -16.45
N HIS A 304 4.91 -11.06 -15.27
CA HIS A 304 5.86 -11.02 -14.16
C HIS A 304 6.24 -12.42 -13.67
N VAL A 305 5.29 -13.35 -13.58
CA VAL A 305 5.59 -14.75 -13.23
C VAL A 305 6.56 -15.40 -14.23
N LYS A 306 6.41 -15.09 -15.53
CA LYS A 306 7.31 -15.61 -16.57
C LYS A 306 8.71 -14.99 -16.51
N LEU A 307 8.82 -13.76 -16.03
CA LEU A 307 10.07 -12.99 -15.98
C LEU A 307 10.84 -13.18 -14.67
N ASN A 308 10.26 -13.82 -13.66
CA ASN A 308 10.92 -14.05 -12.38
C ASN A 308 12.10 -15.03 -12.53
N LYS A 309 13.32 -14.48 -12.40
CA LYS A 309 14.59 -15.22 -12.56
C LYS A 309 15.04 -15.96 -11.30
N GLU A 310 14.45 -15.67 -10.14
CA GLU A 310 14.73 -16.35 -8.87
C GLU A 310 13.82 -17.57 -8.65
N SER A 311 13.08 -17.96 -9.68
CA SER A 311 12.15 -19.08 -9.67
C SER A 311 12.86 -20.42 -9.44
N SER A 312 12.55 -21.06 -8.30
CA SER A 312 12.83 -22.48 -8.04
C SER A 312 12.26 -23.39 -9.14
N LEU A 313 12.65 -24.67 -9.19
CA LEU A 313 12.13 -25.63 -10.17
C LEU A 313 10.58 -25.65 -10.21
N GLY A 314 9.93 -25.54 -9.04
CA GLY A 314 8.47 -25.46 -8.92
C GLY A 314 7.88 -24.17 -9.51
N ALA A 315 8.59 -23.06 -9.41
CA ALA A 315 8.17 -21.78 -10.00
C ALA A 315 8.29 -21.78 -11.54
N ARG A 316 9.29 -22.46 -12.10
CA ARG A 316 9.41 -22.70 -13.55
C ARG A 316 8.28 -23.59 -14.08
N LEU A 317 7.92 -24.63 -13.32
CA LEU A 317 6.76 -25.48 -13.63
C LEU A 317 5.45 -24.70 -13.56
N ALA A 318 5.27 -23.85 -12.55
CA ALA A 318 4.11 -22.97 -12.43
C ALA A 318 4.01 -22.00 -13.62
N SER A 319 5.11 -21.34 -14.01
CA SER A 319 5.16 -20.46 -15.18
C SER A 319 4.84 -21.20 -16.49
N ALA A 320 5.31 -22.44 -16.64
CA ALA A 320 4.99 -23.26 -17.81
C ALA A 320 3.48 -23.58 -17.87
N ALA A 321 2.87 -23.92 -16.74
CA ALA A 321 1.43 -24.16 -16.64
C ALA A 321 0.59 -22.91 -16.98
N LEU A 322 1.05 -21.70 -16.64
CA LEU A 322 0.38 -20.44 -16.99
C LEU A 322 0.31 -20.17 -18.50
N SER A 323 1.16 -20.82 -19.29
CA SER A 323 1.19 -20.66 -20.74
C SER A 323 0.22 -21.60 -21.46
N VAL A 324 -0.45 -22.49 -20.73
CA VAL A 324 -1.48 -23.39 -21.26
C VAL A 324 -2.79 -22.61 -21.49
N PRO A 325 -3.39 -22.69 -22.69
CA PRO A 325 -4.68 -22.07 -22.98
C PRO A 325 -5.74 -22.46 -21.94
N GLY A 326 -6.48 -21.48 -21.41
CA GLY A 326 -7.52 -21.67 -20.40
C GLY A 326 -7.07 -21.59 -18.94
N VAL A 327 -5.79 -21.84 -18.62
CA VAL A 327 -5.27 -21.74 -17.23
C VAL A 327 -5.32 -20.30 -16.71
N SER A 328 -4.96 -19.33 -17.56
CA SER A 328 -5.08 -17.89 -17.24
C SER A 328 -6.53 -17.50 -16.88
N GLY A 329 -7.52 -18.02 -17.61
CA GLY A 329 -8.93 -17.77 -17.32
C GLY A 329 -9.41 -18.39 -16.00
N LEU A 330 -8.89 -19.57 -15.65
CA LEU A 330 -9.13 -20.24 -14.37
C LEU A 330 -8.55 -19.45 -13.20
N LEU A 331 -7.34 -18.91 -13.34
CA LEU A 331 -6.72 -18.06 -12.33
C LEU A 331 -7.46 -16.76 -12.12
N LYS A 332 -7.91 -16.11 -13.19
CA LYS A 332 -8.74 -14.92 -13.11
C LYS A 332 -10.03 -15.19 -12.31
N LYS A 333 -10.73 -16.29 -12.61
CA LYS A 333 -11.91 -16.72 -11.84
C LYS A 333 -11.58 -17.03 -10.38
N GLY A 334 -10.42 -17.65 -10.12
CA GLY A 334 -9.95 -17.92 -8.75
C GLY A 334 -9.69 -16.65 -7.95
N LEU A 335 -9.09 -15.63 -8.58
CA LEU A 335 -8.84 -14.33 -7.97
C LEU A 335 -10.15 -13.56 -7.70
N GLU A 336 -11.07 -13.53 -8.67
CA GLU A 336 -12.41 -12.95 -8.50
C GLU A 336 -13.17 -13.62 -7.34
N LYS A 337 -13.05 -14.95 -7.23
CA LYS A 337 -13.62 -15.71 -6.11
C LYS A 337 -12.97 -15.35 -4.77
N ASP A 338 -11.64 -15.24 -4.69
CA ASP A 338 -10.95 -14.81 -3.46
C ASP A 338 -11.34 -13.38 -3.05
N TYR A 339 -11.54 -12.47 -4.02
CA TYR A 339 -12.02 -11.11 -3.74
C TYR A 339 -13.46 -11.10 -3.20
N LYS A 340 -14.29 -12.08 -3.55
CA LYS A 340 -15.65 -12.23 -3.04
C LYS A 340 -15.70 -12.92 -1.67
N ASP A 341 -14.98 -14.03 -1.54
CA ASP A 341 -15.14 -14.96 -0.41
C ASP A 341 -14.23 -14.59 0.77
N ASN A 342 -13.11 -13.89 0.52
CA ASN A 342 -12.03 -13.64 1.48
C ASN A 342 -11.62 -12.16 1.52
N LEU A 343 -12.62 -11.27 1.50
CA LEU A 343 -12.43 -9.82 1.58
C LEU A 343 -12.17 -9.33 3.02
N TYR A 344 -12.82 -9.97 3.99
CA TYR A 344 -12.79 -9.68 5.43
C TYR A 344 -12.50 -10.94 6.23
#